data_AF-A0A3N5SV46-F1
#
_entry.id   AF-A0A3N5SV46-F1
#
_cell.length_a   1.000
_cell.length_b   1.000
_cell.length_c   1.000
_cell.angle_alpha   90.00
_cell.angle_beta   90.00
_cell.angle_gamma   90.00
#
_symmetry.space_group_name_H-M   'P 1'
#
loop_
_entity.id
_entity.type
_entity.pdbx_description
1 polymer ?
#
loop_
_entity_poly.entity_id
_entity_poly.type
_entity_poly.pdbx_seq_one_letter_code
_entity_poly.pdbx_strand_id
1 'polypeptide(L)'
;VVYFLVILFRGSLPRFRLDQMMDLNWKVFTPLALASVMVLAIVSKALEAAPEIVQGAALLAANLVIAIGALQFMRASGRRQREQAKGTLVVEDLEAQTLHEHPSI
;
A
#
# COMPACT_ATOMS: atom_id res chain seq x y z
N VAL A 1 27.70 -11.74 -4.44
CA VAL A 1 26.59 -11.34 -3.54
C VAL A 1 25.30 -11.06 -4.30
N VAL A 2 25.25 -10.05 -5.18
CA VAL A 2 24.03 -9.71 -5.95
C VAL A 2 23.49 -10.88 -6.78
N TYR A 3 24.36 -11.62 -7.47
CA TYR A 3 23.95 -12.79 -8.27
C TYR A 3 23.29 -13.91 -7.44
N PHE A 4 23.77 -14.09 -6.20
CA PHE A 4 23.20 -15.08 -5.27
C PHE A 4 21.80 -14.65 -4.81
N LEU A 5 21.59 -13.36 -4.56
CA LEU A 5 20.26 -12.80 -4.25
C LEU A 5 19.29 -12.95 -5.42
N VAL A 6 19.73 -12.73 -6.66
CA VAL A 6 18.87 -12.89 -7.85
C VAL A 6 18.41 -14.35 -8.00
N ILE A 7 19.29 -15.32 -7.78
CA ILE A 7 18.94 -16.75 -7.80
C ILE A 7 17.92 -17.08 -6.69
N LEU A 8 18.13 -16.57 -5.47
CA LEU A 8 17.19 -16.76 -4.36
C LEU A 8 15.82 -16.14 -4.67
N PHE A 9 15.77 -14.90 -5.15
CA PHE A 9 14.54 -14.22 -5.54
C PHE A 9 13.79 -14.99 -6.65
N ARG A 10 14.51 -15.50 -7.65
CA ARG A 10 13.93 -16.31 -8.72
C ARG A 10 13.37 -17.65 -8.21
N GLY A 11 14.01 -18.24 -7.22
CA GLY A 11 13.55 -19.49 -6.58
C GLY A 11 12.39 -19.29 -5.60
N SER A 12 12.29 -18.13 -4.96
CA SER A 12 11.31 -17.87 -3.88
C SER A 12 10.06 -17.10 -4.32
N LEU A 13 10.10 -16.33 -5.41
CA LEU A 13 8.97 -15.50 -5.84
C LEU A 13 8.01 -16.25 -6.79
N PRO A 14 6.77 -16.54 -6.37
CA PRO A 14 5.75 -17.10 -7.25
C PRO A 14 5.29 -16.04 -8.25
N ARG A 15 5.62 -16.22 -9.54
CA ARG A 15 5.22 -15.45 -10.74
C ARG A 15 4.34 -14.20 -10.46
N PHE A 16 4.98 -13.07 -10.17
CA PHE A 16 4.30 -11.79 -9.99
C PHE A 16 3.88 -11.19 -11.33
N ARG A 17 2.67 -10.63 -11.38
CA ARG A 17 2.22 -9.85 -12.54
C ARG A 17 2.84 -8.46 -12.50
N LEU A 18 3.33 -8.00 -13.66
CA LEU A 18 3.82 -6.62 -13.83
C LEU A 18 2.76 -5.58 -13.45
N ASP A 19 1.50 -5.86 -13.73
CA ASP A 19 0.38 -4.97 -13.40
C ASP A 19 0.28 -4.71 -11.88
N GLN A 20 0.50 -5.74 -11.05
CA GLN A 20 0.43 -5.61 -9.58
C GLN A 20 1.60 -4.78 -9.04
N MET A 21 2.78 -4.93 -9.65
CA MET A 21 3.95 -4.14 -9.30
C MET A 21 3.76 -2.68 -9.71
N MET A 22 3.17 -2.43 -10.88
CA MET A 22 2.86 -1.09 -11.34
C MET A 22 1.80 -0.43 -10.47
N ASP A 23 0.74 -1.14 -10.09
CA ASP A 23 -0.31 -0.59 -9.24
C ASP A 23 0.25 -0.15 -7.88
N LEU A 24 1.14 -0.95 -7.27
CA LEU A 24 1.82 -0.58 -6.03
C LEU A 24 2.72 0.64 -6.22
N ASN A 25 3.52 0.67 -7.30
CA ASN A 25 4.46 1.76 -7.53
C ASN A 25 3.73 3.09 -7.73
N TRP A 26 2.70 3.09 -8.59
CA TRP A 26 1.96 4.29 -8.93
C TRP A 26 0.98 4.76 -7.84
N LYS A 27 0.35 3.85 -7.09
CA LYS A 27 -0.59 4.23 -6.02
C LYS A 27 0.06 4.48 -4.68
N VAL A 28 1.24 3.90 -4.41
CA VAL A 28 1.88 3.95 -3.09
C VAL A 28 3.26 4.58 -3.15
N PHE A 29 4.20 4.03 -3.92
CA PHE A 29 5.60 4.47 -3.84
C PHE A 29 5.84 5.86 -4.43
N THR A 30 5.29 6.16 -5.61
CA THR A 30 5.44 7.49 -6.24
C THR A 30 4.93 8.63 -5.35
N PRO A 31 3.68 8.61 -4.85
CA PRO A 31 3.19 9.69 -3.98
C PRO A 31 3.95 9.74 -2.64
N LEU A 32 4.35 8.58 -2.10
CA LEU A 32 5.12 8.51 -0.86
C LEU A 32 6.52 9.13 -1.01
N ALA A 33 7.23 8.79 -2.09
CA ALA A 33 8.55 9.32 -2.37
C ALA A 33 8.50 10.85 -2.57
N LEU A 34 7.49 11.34 -3.30
CA LEU A 34 7.31 12.77 -3.49
C LEU A 34 7.02 13.49 -2.17
N ALA A 35 6.14 12.93 -1.33
CA ALA A 35 5.86 13.48 -0.01
C ALA A 35 7.11 13.53 0.88
N SER A 36 7.91 12.46 0.91
CA SER A 36 9.15 12.41 1.70
C SER A 36 10.17 13.47 1.27
N VAL A 37 10.37 13.65 -0.05
CA VAL A 37 11.30 14.67 -0.56
C VAL A 37 10.79 16.09 -0.27
N MET A 38 9.48 16.34 -0.42
CA MET A 38 8.90 17.64 -0.05
C MET A 38 9.07 17.94 1.43
N VAL A 39 8.81 16.95 2.31
CA VAL A 39 9.00 17.11 3.76
C VAL A 39 10.45 17.34 4.10
N LEU A 40 11.38 16.60 3.48
CA LEU A 40 12.82 16.85 3.63
C LEU A 40 13.16 18.30 3.28
N ALA A 41 12.74 18.78 2.11
CA ALA A 41 13.02 20.15 1.67
C ALA A 41 12.44 21.21 2.63
N ILE A 42 11.20 21.02 3.08
CA ILE A 42 10.53 21.94 4.00
C ILE A 42 11.22 21.96 5.36
N VAL A 43 11.48 20.79 5.95
CA VAL A 43 12.10 20.70 7.29
C VAL A 43 13.52 21.23 7.27
N SER A 44 14.32 20.87 6.26
CA SER A 44 15.68 21.39 6.10
C SER A 44 15.69 22.92 5.93
N LYS A 45 14.73 23.49 5.20
CA LYS A 45 14.66 24.95 5.05
C LYS A 45 14.14 25.64 6.31
N ALA A 46 13.15 25.06 7.00
CA ALA A 46 12.53 25.66 8.18
C ALA A 46 13.46 25.64 9.41
N LEU A 47 14.31 24.62 9.52
CA LEU A 47 15.24 24.43 10.64
C LEU A 47 16.70 24.72 10.27
N GLU A 48 16.94 25.50 9.21
CA GLU A 48 18.28 25.79 8.69
C GLU A 48 19.25 26.34 9.75
N ALA A 49 18.76 27.16 10.69
CA ALA A 49 19.55 27.71 11.80
C ALA A 49 19.59 26.84 13.07
N ALA A 50 18.87 25.72 13.09
CA ALA A 50 18.83 24.82 14.23
C ALA A 50 20.04 23.87 14.24
N PRO A 51 20.44 23.35 15.42
CA PRO A 51 21.48 22.32 15.51
C PRO A 51 21.14 21.08 14.68
N GLU A 52 22.15 20.43 14.10
CA GLU A 52 21.97 19.25 13.23
C GLU A 52 21.18 18.13 13.91
N ILE A 53 21.37 17.94 15.22
CA ILE A 53 20.62 16.95 16.01
C ILE A 53 19.11 17.25 16.00
N VAL A 54 18.73 18.53 16.09
CA VAL A 54 17.33 18.96 16.07
C VAL A 54 16.72 18.76 14.69
N GLN A 55 17.46 19.10 13.62
CA GLN A 55 17.04 18.81 12.24
C GLN A 55 16.87 17.29 12.02
N GLY A 56 17.85 16.49 12.45
CA GLY A 56 17.80 15.04 12.34
C GLY A 56 16.63 14.43 13.10
N ALA A 57 16.37 14.88 14.33
CA ALA A 57 15.22 14.44 15.11
C ALA A 57 13.89 14.84 14.46
N ALA A 58 13.78 16.06 13.93
CA ALA A 58 12.59 16.54 13.23
C ALA A 58 12.32 15.72 11.96
N LEU A 59 13.36 15.46 11.15
CA LEU A 59 13.26 14.61 9.96
C LEU A 59 12.89 13.17 10.31
N LEU A 60 13.45 12.61 11.38
CA LEU A 60 13.12 11.27 11.84
C LEU A 60 11.66 11.18 12.28
N ALA A 61 11.17 12.15 13.06
CA ALA A 61 9.78 12.23 13.46
C ALA A 61 8.85 12.38 12.24
N ALA A 62 9.19 13.25 11.30
CA ALA A 62 8.39 13.46 10.09
C ALA A 62 8.32 12.19 9.22
N ASN A 63 9.45 11.48 9.04
CA ASN A 63 9.47 10.20 8.34
C ASN A 63 8.64 9.12 9.06
N LEU A 64 8.62 9.12 10.39
CA LEU A 64 7.77 8.20 11.16
C LEU A 64 6.28 8.49 10.93
N VAL A 65 5.89 9.77 10.91
CA VAL A 65 4.50 10.18 10.60
C VAL A 65 4.11 9.74 9.18
N ILE A 66 4.99 9.96 8.20
CA ILE A 66 4.79 9.52 6.81
C ILE A 66 4.64 7.99 6.75
N ALA A 67 5.51 7.25 7.44
CA ALA A 67 5.46 5.79 7.49
C ALA A 67 4.15 5.28 8.10
N ILE A 68 3.69 5.88 9.21
CA ILE A 68 2.40 5.55 9.83
C ILE A 68 1.26 5.86 8.85
N GLY A 69 1.27 7.02 8.20
CA GLY A 69 0.27 7.38 7.19
C GLY A 69 0.22 6.38 6.03
N ALA A 70 1.37 5.98 5.51
CA ALA A 70 1.49 4.97 4.45
C ALA A 70 0.95 3.60 4.90
N LEU A 71 1.27 3.17 6.12
CA LEU A 71 0.75 1.92 6.70
C LEU A 71 -0.77 1.96 6.86
N GLN A 72 -1.33 3.09 7.29
CA GLN A 72 -2.77 3.28 7.41
C GLN A 72 -3.47 3.27 6.05
N PHE A 73 -2.88 3.91 5.04
CA PHE A 73 -3.38 3.90 3.67
C PHE A 73 -3.41 2.47 3.08
N MET A 74 -2.36 1.69 3.31
CA MET A 74 -2.31 0.28 2.90
C MET A 74 -3.36 -0.56 3.64
N ARG A 75 -3.52 -0.36 4.95
CA ARG A 75 -4.54 -1.05 5.76
C ARG A 75 -5.97 -0.71 5.34
N ALA A 76 -6.24 0.55 5.00
CA ALA A 76 -7.55 0.99 4.51
C ALA A 76 -7.87 0.38 3.14
N SER A 77 -6.87 0.30 2.26
CA SER A 77 -7.02 -0.28 0.92
C SER A 77 -7.30 -1.80 0.95
N GLY A 78 -6.82 -2.51 1.98
CA GLY A 78 -7.11 -3.93 2.18
C GLY A 78 -8.55 -4.25 2.61
N ARG A 79 -9.29 -3.29 3.17
CA ARG A 79 -10.70 -3.49 3.58
C ARG A 79 -11.66 -3.52 2.41
N ARG A 80 -11.43 -2.66 1.40
CA ARG A 80 -12.27 -2.57 0.20
C ARG A 80 -12.32 -3.87 -0.60
N GLN A 81 -11.21 -4.61 -0.64
CA GLN A 81 -11.15 -5.92 -1.31
C GLN A 81 -12.00 -6.97 -0.57
N ARG A 82 -12.11 -6.88 0.75
CA ARG A 82 -12.93 -7.81 1.57
C ARG A 82 -14.42 -7.50 1.46
N GLU A 83 -14.78 -6.23 1.34
CA GLU A 83 -16.18 -5.81 1.19
C GLU A 83 -16.74 -6.23 -0.17
N GLN A 84 -15.96 -6.12 -1.25
CA GLN A 84 -16.34 -6.60 -2.58
C GLN A 84 -16.53 -8.12 -2.62
N ALA A 85 -15.61 -8.87 -2.01
CA ALA A 85 -15.72 -10.33 -1.94
C ALA A 85 -16.98 -10.79 -1.19
N LYS A 86 -17.39 -10.08 -0.13
CA LYS A 86 -18.65 -10.37 0.58
C LYS A 86 -19.88 -10.05 -0.26
N GLY A 87 -19.86 -8.95 -1.02
CA GLY A 87 -20.98 -8.57 -1.89
C GLY A 87 -21.27 -9.61 -2.97
N THR A 88 -20.23 -10.17 -3.60
CA THR A 88 -20.38 -11.23 -4.61
C THR A 88 -20.98 -12.50 -4.02
N LEU A 89 -20.51 -12.94 -2.84
CA LEU A 89 -21.05 -14.14 -2.17
C LEU A 89 -22.52 -13.95 -1.77
N VAL A 90 -22.89 -12.77 -1.27
CA VAL A 90 -24.28 -12.46 -0.92
C VAL A 90 -25.19 -12.48 -2.14
N VAL A 91 -24.76 -11.92 -3.28
CA VAL A 91 -25.57 -11.95 -4.52
C VAL A 91 -25.74 -13.39 -5.03
N GLU A 92 -24.68 -14.19 -5.01
CA GLU A 92 -24.73 -15.61 -5.40
C GLU A 92 -25.66 -16.43 -4.49
N ASP A 93 -25.63 -16.17 -3.17
CA ASP A 93 -26.54 -16.79 -2.20
C ASP A 93 -28.02 -16.37 -2.42
N LEU A 94 -28.27 -15.12 -2.81
CA LEU A 94 -29.62 -14.63 -3.14
C LEU A 94 -30.14 -15.21 -4.46
N GLU A 95 -29.29 -15.32 -5.48
CA GLU A 95 -29.66 -15.94 -6.76
C GLU A 95 -29.93 -17.45 -6.59
N ALA A 96 -29.13 -18.16 -5.80
CA ALA A 96 -29.36 -19.56 -5.47
C ALA A 96 -30.69 -19.78 -4.74
N GLN A 97 -31.03 -18.89 -3.80
CA GLN A 97 -32.31 -18.94 -3.07
C GLN A 97 -33.52 -18.64 -3.97
N THR A 98 -33.40 -17.64 -4.85
CA THR A 98 -34.50 -17.29 -5.78
C THR A 98 -34.75 -18.35 -6.85
N LEU A 99 -33.73 -19.10 -7.29
CA LEU A 99 -33.93 -20.25 -8.18
C LEU A 99 -34.61 -21.44 -7.51
N HIS A 100 -34.42 -21.64 -6.19
CA HIS A 100 -35.08 -22.72 -5.45
C HIS A 100 -36.55 -22.41 -5.12
N GLU A 101 -36.95 -21.14 -5.07
CA GLU A 101 -38.34 -20.74 -4.77
C GLU A 101 -39.30 -20.85 -5.96
N HIS A 102 -38.82 -21.04 -7.19
CA HIS A 102 -39.68 -21.10 -8.38
C HIS A 102 -39.72 -22.52 -9.00
N PRO A 103 -40.42 -23.50 -8.40
CA PRO A 103 -40.66 -24.79 -9.04
C PRO A 103 -41.65 -24.57 -10.19
N SER A 104 -41.13 -24.64 -11.42
CA SER A 104 -41.85 -24.92 -12.68
C SER A 104 -43.27 -24.35 -12.82
N ILE A 105 -43.38 -23.25 -13.58
CA ILE A 105 -44.47 -23.13 -14.57
C ILE A 105 -44.04 -23.90 -15.81
#